data_AF-A0A4S0VFV9-F1
#
_entry.id   AF-A0A4S0VFV9-F1
#
_cell.length_a   1.000
_cell.length_b   1.000
_cell.length_c   1.000
_cell.angle_alpha   90.00
_cell.angle_beta   90.00
_cell.angle_gamma   90.00
#
_symmetry.space_group_name_H-M   'P 1'
#
loop_
_entity.id
_entity.type
_entity.pdbx_description
1 polymer ?
#
loop_
_entity_poly.entity_id
_entity_poly.type
_entity_poly.pdbx_seq_one_letter_code
_entity_poly.pdbx_strand_id
1 'polypeptide(L)'
;MPLTPCIADRAEPGRAQGTLFALLLSLAMPAPSTAERISSVDLELVLCADVSSSMSEEELHLQREGYVSALRDPVVLRSIKSGRHGKIAIAYLEWAGPNYQRVLVPWTVLDTPDDAAGFAGALRVQPIVRGHGTSITGALLA
;
A
#
# COMPACT_ATOMS: atom_id res chain seq x y z
N MET A 1 60.21 29.73 59.53
CA MET A 1 61.42 29.06 59.01
C MET A 1 61.24 27.56 59.18
N PRO A 2 61.75 26.72 58.26
CA PRO A 2 62.00 26.91 56.82
C PRO A 2 61.05 25.95 56.03
N LEU A 3 61.14 25.64 54.73
CA LEU A 3 61.95 26.06 53.56
C LEU A 3 60.99 26.40 52.39
N THR A 4 61.52 26.99 51.32
CA THR A 4 60.94 26.97 49.95
C THR A 4 62.02 26.46 48.98
N PRO A 5 61.65 25.79 47.88
CA PRO A 5 62.26 26.09 46.56
C PRO A 5 61.16 26.43 45.52
N CYS A 6 61.26 27.55 44.79
CA CYS A 6 61.95 27.68 43.48
C CYS A 6 61.37 26.73 42.41
N ILE A 7 60.34 27.14 41.65
CA ILE A 7 60.39 27.94 40.39
C ILE A 7 60.91 27.15 39.18
N ALA A 8 60.00 26.87 38.22
CA ALA A 8 60.11 27.09 36.76
C ALA A 8 59.00 26.27 36.03
N ASP A 9 58.46 26.61 34.86
CA ASP A 9 58.12 27.91 34.24
C ASP A 9 57.07 27.59 33.14
N ARG A 10 56.07 28.46 32.92
CA ARG A 10 55.13 28.58 31.77
C ARG A 10 54.50 27.33 31.10
N ALA A 11 53.15 27.34 30.96
CA ALA A 11 52.47 27.65 29.68
C ALA A 11 50.92 27.60 29.77
N GLU A 12 50.26 28.69 29.35
CA GLU A 12 48.83 28.79 28.96
C GLU A 12 48.69 28.47 27.44
N PRO A 13 47.50 28.49 26.81
CA PRO A 13 46.22 27.82 27.13
C PRO A 13 45.66 27.02 25.91
N GLY A 14 44.63 26.18 26.10
CA GLY A 14 43.94 25.49 25.00
C GLY A 14 42.51 25.06 25.36
N ARG A 15 41.47 25.88 25.17
CA ARG A 15 40.81 26.28 23.90
C ARG A 15 40.04 25.14 23.19
N ALA A 16 38.74 25.07 23.53
CA ALA A 16 37.64 24.73 22.61
C ALA A 16 37.62 23.35 21.92
N GLN A 17 37.72 22.25 22.66
CA GLN A 17 37.42 20.91 22.12
C GLN A 17 35.93 20.50 22.16
N GLY A 18 35.07 21.23 22.88
CA GLY A 18 33.67 20.82 23.11
C GLY A 18 32.70 21.00 21.94
N THR A 19 33.02 21.82 20.93
CA THR A 19 32.01 22.29 19.96
C THR A 19 31.92 21.45 18.67
N LEU A 20 32.94 20.64 18.35
CA LEU A 20 33.02 19.98 17.03
C LEU A 20 32.19 18.68 16.94
N PHE A 21 31.82 18.07 18.07
CA PHE A 21 31.05 16.81 18.07
C PHE A 21 29.56 16.99 17.75
N ALA A 22 29.02 18.21 17.91
CA ALA A 22 27.60 18.49 17.71
C ALA A 22 27.18 18.61 16.23
N LEU A 23 28.13 18.83 15.30
CA LEU A 23 27.82 19.13 13.90
C LEU A 23 27.72 17.88 12.99
N LEU A 24 28.17 16.71 13.46
CA LEU A 24 28.17 15.46 12.66
C LEU A 24 26.91 14.60 12.85
N LEU A 25 26.08 14.88 13.86
CA LEU A 25 24.85 14.14 14.16
C LEU A 25 23.63 14.59 13.34
N SER A 26 23.71 15.71 12.62
CA SER A 26 22.60 16.29 11.84
C SER A 26 22.45 15.73 10.43
N LEU A 27 23.39 14.92 9.92
CA LEU A 27 23.29 14.30 8.59
C LEU A 27 22.56 12.95 8.57
N ALA A 28 22.13 12.43 9.73
CA ALA A 28 21.46 11.13 9.86
C ALA A 28 19.92 11.23 9.95
N MET A 29 19.30 12.35 9.56
CA MET A 29 17.86 12.38 9.36
C MET A 29 17.52 11.58 8.09
N PRO A 30 16.71 10.49 8.17
CA PRO A 30 16.16 9.89 6.98
C PRO A 30 15.30 10.95 6.29
N ALA A 31 15.56 11.18 5.00
CA ALA A 31 14.68 12.02 4.19
C ALA A 31 13.23 11.49 4.33
N PRO A 32 12.21 12.37 4.43
CA PRO A 32 10.84 11.89 4.40
C PRO A 32 10.68 11.11 3.10
N SER A 33 10.36 9.81 3.22
CA SER A 33 10.04 8.99 2.05
C SER A 33 8.95 9.74 1.30
N THR A 34 9.23 10.13 0.06
CA THR A 34 8.23 10.78 -0.78
C THR A 34 7.16 9.73 -1.01
N ALA A 35 6.11 9.76 -0.18
CA ALA A 35 4.97 8.89 -0.33
C ALA A 35 4.54 9.00 -1.79
N GLU A 36 4.58 7.89 -2.52
CA GLU A 36 4.14 7.87 -3.91
C GLU A 36 2.69 8.33 -3.90
N ARG A 37 2.51 9.58 -4.33
CA ARG A 37 1.20 10.21 -4.40
C ARG A 37 0.45 9.35 -5.40
N ILE A 38 -0.54 8.58 -4.92
CA ILE A 38 -1.37 7.70 -5.75
C ILE A 38 -1.66 8.44 -7.04
N SER A 39 -1.15 7.90 -8.16
CA SER A 39 -1.16 8.62 -9.43
C SER A 39 -2.60 9.03 -9.70
N SER A 40 -2.86 10.29 -10.03
CA SER A 40 -4.24 10.75 -10.14
C SER A 40 -5.04 9.88 -11.10
N VAL A 41 -6.02 9.16 -10.56
CA VAL A 41 -6.93 8.28 -11.28
C VAL A 41 -8.28 8.96 -11.48
N ASP A 42 -9.05 8.48 -12.45
CA ASP A 42 -10.43 8.94 -12.69
C ASP A 42 -11.45 8.29 -11.76
N LEU A 43 -11.14 7.11 -11.22
CA LEU A 43 -11.98 6.34 -10.31
C LEU A 43 -11.10 5.46 -9.40
N GLU A 44 -11.49 5.38 -8.13
CA GLU A 44 -11.04 4.35 -7.17
C GLU A 44 -12.21 3.36 -6.98
N LEU A 45 -12.02 2.11 -7.41
CA LEU A 45 -13.06 1.09 -7.48
C LEU A 45 -12.72 -0.12 -6.60
N VAL A 46 -13.60 -0.47 -5.65
CA VAL A 46 -13.55 -1.76 -4.98
C VAL A 46 -14.59 -2.69 -5.59
N LEU A 47 -14.15 -3.80 -6.17
CA LEU A 47 -15.00 -4.93 -6.52
C LEU A 47 -15.18 -5.79 -5.26
N CYS A 48 -16.24 -5.52 -4.50
CA CYS A 48 -16.65 -6.36 -3.38
C CYS A 48 -17.52 -7.52 -3.88
N ALA A 49 -17.25 -8.74 -3.42
CA ALA A 49 -18.01 -9.96 -3.73
C ALA A 49 -18.53 -10.67 -2.45
N ASP A 50 -19.80 -11.08 -2.45
CA ASP A 50 -20.35 -11.94 -1.39
C ASP A 50 -19.95 -13.40 -1.62
N VAL A 51 -19.31 -14.01 -0.63
CA VAL A 51 -18.97 -15.44 -0.58
C VAL A 51 -19.73 -16.19 0.52
N SER A 52 -20.89 -15.67 0.91
CA SER A 52 -21.80 -16.30 1.87
C SER A 52 -22.22 -17.72 1.48
N SER A 53 -22.56 -18.53 2.48
CA SER A 53 -22.87 -19.96 2.30
C SER A 53 -24.08 -20.25 1.41
N SER A 54 -24.92 -19.24 1.10
CA SER A 54 -25.99 -19.33 0.11
C SER A 54 -25.47 -19.43 -1.33
N MET A 55 -24.28 -18.88 -1.63
CA MET A 55 -23.66 -19.01 -2.94
C MET A 55 -23.12 -20.43 -3.13
N SER A 56 -23.41 -21.06 -4.26
CA SER A 56 -22.76 -22.31 -4.69
C SER A 56 -21.37 -22.03 -5.26
N GLU A 57 -20.52 -23.06 -5.34
CA GLU A 57 -19.19 -22.93 -5.92
C GLU A 57 -19.25 -22.56 -7.41
N GLU A 58 -20.23 -23.09 -8.15
CA GLU A 58 -20.45 -22.76 -9.57
C GLU A 58 -20.82 -21.28 -9.76
N GLU A 59 -21.71 -20.73 -8.91
CA GLU A 59 -22.06 -19.30 -8.95
C GLU A 59 -20.86 -18.41 -8.60
N LEU A 60 -20.03 -18.79 -7.63
CA LEU A 60 -18.82 -18.06 -7.26
C LEU A 60 -17.76 -18.09 -8.39
N HIS A 61 -17.58 -19.25 -9.03
CA HIS A 61 -16.74 -19.37 -10.22
C HIS A 61 -17.25 -18.49 -11.36
N LEU A 62 -18.55 -18.54 -11.66
CA LEU A 62 -19.19 -17.72 -12.71
C LEU A 62 -19.06 -16.22 -12.43
N GLN A 63 -19.27 -15.79 -11.18
CA GLN A 63 -19.11 -14.41 -10.76
C GLN A 63 -17.66 -13.94 -10.95
N ARG A 64 -16.68 -14.74 -10.52
CA ARG A 64 -15.26 -14.38 -10.64
C ARG A 64 -14.78 -14.35 -12.09
N GLU A 65 -15.17 -15.33 -12.91
CA GLU A 65 -14.88 -15.30 -14.36
C GLU A 65 -15.58 -14.12 -15.06
N GLY A 66 -16.74 -13.68 -14.57
CA GLY A 66 -17.39 -12.44 -15.00
C GLY A 66 -16.48 -11.21 -14.83
N TYR A 67 -15.86 -11.02 -13.66
CA TYR A 67 -14.91 -9.92 -13.43
C TYR A 67 -13.62 -10.06 -14.26
N VAL A 68 -13.06 -11.27 -14.34
CA VAL A 68 -11.86 -11.59 -15.13
C VAL A 68 -12.07 -11.33 -16.62
N SER A 69 -13.27 -11.65 -17.13
CA SER A 69 -13.67 -11.39 -18.51
C SER A 69 -13.89 -9.89 -18.76
N ALA A 70 -14.63 -9.20 -17.88
CA ALA A 70 -14.89 -7.77 -17.99
C ALA A 70 -13.59 -6.94 -18.04
N LEU A 71 -12.59 -7.27 -17.23
CA LEU A 71 -11.29 -6.58 -17.24
C LEU A 71 -10.44 -6.82 -18.50
N ARG A 72 -10.84 -7.77 -19.35
CA ARG A 72 -10.23 -8.04 -20.67
C ARG A 72 -11.10 -7.57 -21.82
N ASP A 73 -12.31 -7.08 -21.54
CA ASP A 73 -13.25 -6.66 -22.57
C ASP A 73 -12.83 -5.30 -23.19
N PRO A 74 -12.74 -5.20 -24.54
CA PRO A 74 -12.33 -3.96 -25.20
C PRO A 74 -13.25 -2.75 -24.94
N VAL A 75 -14.53 -2.95 -24.64
CA VAL A 75 -15.47 -1.87 -24.26
C VAL A 75 -15.13 -1.32 -22.87
N VAL A 76 -14.81 -2.20 -21.91
CA VAL A 76 -14.40 -1.81 -20.55
C VAL A 76 -13.06 -1.06 -20.59
N LEU A 77 -12.07 -1.59 -21.31
CA LEU A 77 -10.76 -0.95 -21.46
C LEU A 77 -10.86 0.42 -22.14
N ARG A 78 -11.71 0.57 -23.17
CA ARG A 78 -11.99 1.89 -23.78
C ARG A 78 -12.71 2.84 -22.81
N SER A 79 -13.61 2.33 -21.97
CA SER A 79 -14.31 3.14 -20.96
C SER A 79 -13.32 3.69 -19.92
N ILE A 80 -12.39 2.87 -19.41
CA ILE A 80 -11.30 3.31 -18.53
C ILE A 80 -10.47 4.42 -19.20
N LYS A 81 -10.11 4.22 -20.47
CA LYS A 81 -9.33 5.19 -21.25
C LYS A 81 -10.07 6.46 -21.66
N SER A 82 -11.39 6.53 -21.48
CA SER A 82 -12.20 7.72 -21.79
C SER A 82 -12.20 8.78 -20.67
N GLY A 83 -11.68 8.43 -19.49
CA GLY A 83 -11.49 9.37 -18.38
C GLY A 83 -10.44 10.46 -18.66
N ARG A 84 -10.35 11.45 -17.77
CA ARG A 84 -9.42 12.59 -17.91
C ARG A 84 -7.97 12.18 -17.73
N HIS A 85 -7.69 11.23 -16.84
CA HIS A 85 -6.38 10.62 -16.63
C HIS A 85 -6.20 9.34 -17.45
N GLY A 86 -7.31 8.75 -17.91
CA GLY A 86 -7.35 7.53 -18.72
C GLY A 86 -7.01 6.27 -17.93
N LYS A 87 -7.16 6.28 -16.60
CA LYS A 87 -6.79 5.19 -15.69
C LYS A 87 -7.62 5.16 -14.43
N ILE A 88 -7.76 3.98 -13.84
CA ILE A 88 -8.47 3.75 -12.58
C ILE A 88 -7.57 3.04 -11.57
N ALA A 89 -7.85 3.18 -10.28
CA ALA A 89 -7.34 2.27 -9.25
C ALA A 89 -8.42 1.24 -8.95
N ILE A 90 -8.04 -0.03 -8.81
CA ILE A 90 -8.99 -1.12 -8.53
C ILE A 90 -8.45 -2.05 -7.44
N ALA A 91 -9.34 -2.54 -6.58
CA ALA A 91 -9.08 -3.61 -5.62
C ALA A 91 -10.21 -4.65 -5.68
N TYR A 92 -9.92 -5.89 -5.28
CA TYR A 92 -10.92 -6.95 -5.15
C TYR A 92 -10.99 -7.44 -3.70
N LEU A 93 -12.20 -7.40 -3.14
CA LEU A 93 -12.51 -7.78 -1.77
C LEU A 93 -13.62 -8.83 -1.75
N GLU A 94 -13.51 -9.78 -0.83
CA GLU A 94 -14.60 -10.71 -0.51
C GLU A 94 -15.13 -10.47 0.90
N TRP A 95 -16.43 -10.66 1.10
CA TRP A 95 -17.07 -10.67 2.41
C TRP A 95 -18.01 -11.86 2.57
N ALA A 96 -18.25 -12.28 3.82
CA ALA A 96 -19.38 -13.12 4.19
C ALA A 96 -19.93 -12.61 5.54
N GLY A 97 -19.73 -13.32 6.65
CA GLY A 97 -20.02 -12.81 7.99
C GLY A 97 -18.89 -11.97 8.58
N PRO A 98 -19.03 -11.53 9.85
CA PRO A 98 -18.03 -10.74 10.58
C PRO A 98 -16.63 -11.36 10.67
N ASN A 99 -16.51 -12.68 10.44
CA ASN A 99 -15.26 -13.43 10.54
C ASN A 99 -14.54 -13.63 9.18
N TYR A 100 -15.12 -13.19 8.07
CA TYR A 100 -14.52 -13.33 6.74
C TYR A 100 -14.73 -12.07 5.90
N GLN A 101 -13.69 -11.24 5.85
CA GLN A 101 -13.58 -10.00 5.07
C GLN A 101 -12.12 -9.95 4.60
N ARG A 102 -11.87 -10.02 3.29
CA ARG A 102 -10.50 -10.15 2.75
C ARG A 102 -10.31 -9.41 1.44
N VAL A 103 -9.33 -8.52 1.39
CA VAL A 103 -8.78 -8.01 0.12
C VAL A 103 -7.89 -9.12 -0.47
N LEU A 104 -8.30 -9.72 -1.59
CA LEU A 104 -7.53 -10.77 -2.26
C LEU A 104 -6.61 -10.21 -3.36
N VAL A 105 -7.01 -9.12 -3.99
CA VAL A 105 -6.15 -8.36 -4.91
C VAL A 105 -6.09 -6.92 -4.41
N PRO A 106 -4.94 -6.46 -3.87
CA PRO A 106 -4.77 -5.09 -3.39
C PRO A 106 -4.95 -4.03 -4.48
N TRP A 107 -5.02 -2.77 -4.05
CA TRP A 107 -5.07 -1.61 -4.92
C TRP A 107 -4.00 -1.66 -6.01
N THR A 108 -4.46 -1.71 -7.25
CA THR A 108 -3.64 -1.76 -8.46
C THR A 108 -4.13 -0.67 -9.41
N VAL A 109 -3.22 0.11 -9.99
CA VAL A 109 -3.57 1.10 -11.02
C VAL A 109 -3.65 0.40 -12.37
N LEU A 110 -4.80 0.53 -13.05
CA LEU A 110 -4.97 0.08 -14.43
C LEU A 110 -4.76 1.26 -15.37
N ASP A 111 -3.53 1.40 -15.89
CA ASP A 111 -3.21 2.37 -16.94
C ASP A 111 -3.16 1.68 -18.32
N THR A 112 -2.65 0.46 -18.40
CA THR A 112 -2.49 -0.29 -19.65
C THR A 112 -3.41 -1.51 -19.73
N PRO A 113 -3.66 -2.05 -20.94
CA PRO A 113 -4.31 -3.36 -21.10
C PRO A 113 -3.55 -4.49 -20.39
N ASP A 114 -2.22 -4.38 -20.27
CA ASP A 114 -1.38 -5.36 -19.58
C ASP A 114 -1.57 -5.30 -18.06
N ASP A 115 -1.75 -4.12 -17.47
CA ASP A 115 -2.11 -3.97 -16.05
C ASP A 115 -3.46 -4.64 -15.76
N ALA A 116 -4.46 -4.41 -16.63
CA ALA A 116 -5.79 -5.00 -16.51
C ALA A 116 -5.75 -6.53 -16.69
N ALA A 117 -4.97 -7.03 -17.66
CA ALA A 117 -4.74 -8.46 -17.85
C ALA A 117 -3.99 -9.10 -16.67
N GLY A 118 -3.07 -8.36 -16.05
CA GLY A 118 -2.32 -8.72 -14.85
C GLY A 118 -3.23 -8.84 -13.62
N PHE A 119 -4.06 -7.83 -13.34
CA PHE A 119 -5.05 -7.88 -12.26
C PHE A 119 -6.06 -9.02 -12.48
N ALA A 120 -6.59 -9.17 -13.69
CA ALA A 120 -7.47 -10.29 -14.04
C ALA A 120 -6.77 -11.66 -13.87
N GLY A 121 -5.46 -11.74 -14.14
CA GLY A 121 -4.63 -12.91 -13.85
C GLY A 121 -4.51 -13.19 -12.36
N ALA A 122 -4.18 -12.17 -11.56
CA ALA A 122 -4.03 -12.24 -10.11
C ALA A 122 -5.34 -12.62 -9.39
N LEU A 123 -6.49 -12.12 -9.88
CA LEU A 123 -7.81 -12.49 -9.39
C LEU A 123 -8.16 -13.95 -9.72
N ARG A 124 -7.94 -14.39 -10.96
CA ARG A 124 -8.31 -15.74 -11.42
C ARG A 124 -7.61 -16.86 -10.66
N VAL A 125 -6.38 -16.64 -10.19
CA VAL A 125 -5.62 -17.65 -9.42
C VAL A 125 -5.94 -17.70 -7.93
N GLN A 126 -6.80 -16.81 -7.43
CA GLN A 126 -7.23 -16.86 -6.03
C GLN A 126 -8.06 -18.12 -5.76
N PRO A 127 -8.01 -18.71 -4.55
CA PRO A 127 -8.93 -19.77 -4.16
C PRO A 127 -10.38 -19.27 -4.15
N ILE A 128 -11.33 -20.14 -4.48
CA ILE A 128 -12.76 -19.92 -4.18
C ILE A 128 -12.98 -20.46 -2.76
N VAL A 129 -13.65 -19.69 -1.92
CA VAL A 129 -14.02 -20.09 -0.56
C VAL A 129 -15.46 -19.69 -0.26
N ARG A 130 -16.04 -20.24 0.81
CA ARG A 130 -17.39 -19.94 1.27
C ARG A 130 -17.37 -19.64 2.77
N GLY A 131 -18.12 -18.64 3.20
CA GLY A 131 -18.19 -18.20 4.60
C GLY A 131 -19.63 -18.18 5.15
N HIS A 132 -19.77 -18.22 6.47
CA HIS A 132 -21.09 -18.09 7.11
C HIS A 132 -21.45 -16.62 7.34
N GLY A 133 -22.71 -16.25 7.04
CA GLY A 133 -23.22 -14.87 7.14
C GLY A 133 -23.00 -14.04 5.86
N THR A 134 -23.62 -12.86 5.79
CA THR A 134 -23.54 -11.90 4.66
C THR A 134 -23.44 -10.43 5.16
N SER A 135 -22.90 -10.22 6.36
CA SER A 135 -22.68 -8.88 6.92
C SER A 135 -21.42 -8.23 6.34
N ILE A 136 -21.63 -7.34 5.37
CA ILE A 136 -20.57 -6.53 4.75
C ILE A 136 -19.97 -5.47 5.70
N THR A 137 -20.61 -5.18 6.84
CA THR A 137 -20.29 -3.99 7.67
C THR A 137 -18.81 -3.83 8.02
N GLY A 138 -18.11 -4.90 8.41
CA GLY A 138 -16.68 -4.80 8.75
C GLY A 138 -15.77 -4.57 7.54
N ALA A 139 -16.16 -5.02 6.34
CA ALA A 139 -15.43 -4.73 5.10
C ALA A 139 -15.51 -3.25 4.68
N LEU A 140 -16.49 -2.50 5.20
CA LEU A 140 -16.65 -1.05 4.96
C LEU A 140 -16.03 -0.19 6.07
N LEU A 141 -15.44 -0.80 7.10
CA LEU A 141 -14.77 -0.12 8.23
C LEU A 141 -13.24 -0.28 8.20
N ALA A 142 -12.71 -0.94 7.18
CA ALA A 142 -11.30 -1.29 7.00
C ALA A 142 -10.53 -0.25 6.17
#